data_AF-A0A8S3BRS3-F1
#
_entry.id   AF-A0A8S3BRS3-F1
#
_cell.length_a   1.000
_cell.length_b   1.000
_cell.length_c   1.000
_cell.angle_alpha   90.00
_cell.angle_beta   90.00
_cell.angle_gamma   90.00
#
_symmetry.space_group_name_H-M   'P 1'
#
loop_
_entity.id
_entity.type
_entity.pdbx_description
1 polymer ?
#
loop_
_entity_poly.entity_id
_entity_poly.type
_entity_poly.pdbx_seq_one_letter_code
_entity_poly.pdbx_strand_id
1 'polypeptide(L)' 'IRRLHTACERAKRTLSALSQTTIEIDSLHEGLDFYATITRARFEELCADLFRSTLEPVEQALRDAKMDKSNINEIVLV' A
#
# COMPACT_ATOMS: atom_id res chain seq x y z
N ILE A 1 -15.14 11.99 -6.48
CA ILE A 1 -14.05 11.49 -5.60
C ILE A 1 -14.33 10.11 -4.98
N ARG A 2 -15.48 9.83 -4.33
CA ARG A 2 -15.77 8.49 -3.72
C ARG A 2 -15.54 7.28 -4.65
N ARG A 3 -15.99 7.37 -5.91
CA ARG A 3 -15.84 6.30 -6.91
C ARG A 3 -14.37 5.98 -7.19
N LEU A 4 -13.54 7.03 -7.33
CA LEU A 4 -12.09 6.90 -7.50
C LEU A 4 -11.43 6.21 -6.31
N HIS A 5 -11.71 6.64 -5.07
CA HIS A 5 -11.16 5.97 -3.89
C HIS A 5 -11.55 4.49 -3.82
N THR A 6 -12.79 4.16 -4.16
CA THR A 6 -13.27 2.77 -4.15
C THR A 6 -12.52 1.93 -5.19
N ALA A 7 -12.31 2.47 -6.39
CA ALA A 7 -11.57 1.79 -7.45
C ALA A 7 -10.09 1.63 -7.10
N CYS A 8 -9.45 2.66 -6.55
CA CYS A 8 -8.07 2.60 -6.08
C CYS A 8 -7.89 1.61 -4.93
N GLU A 9 -8.85 1.52 -3.98
CA GLU A 9 -8.79 0.53 -2.89
C GLU A 9 -8.86 -0.90 -3.43
N ARG A 10 -9.73 -1.15 -4.43
CA ARG A 10 -9.78 -2.46 -5.11
C ARG A 10 -8.46 -2.75 -5.83
N ALA A 11 -7.94 -1.79 -6.59
CA ALA A 11 -6.67 -1.93 -7.28
C ALA A 11 -5.52 -2.23 -6.32
N LYS A 12 -5.43 -1.52 -5.18
CA LYS A 12 -4.46 -1.79 -4.12
C LYS A 12 -4.52 -3.24 -3.63
N ARG A 13 -5.72 -3.76 -3.35
CA ARG A 13 -5.91 -5.16 -2.92
C ARG A 13 -5.49 -6.14 -4.02
N THR A 14 -5.84 -5.85 -5.27
CA THR A 14 -5.40 -6.66 -6.42
C THR A 14 -3.88 -6.68 -6.53
N LEU A 15 -3.22 -5.54 -6.35
CA LEU A 15 -1.76 -5.43 -6.38
C LEU A 15 -1.08 -6.20 -5.25
N SER A 16 -1.76 -6.50 -4.13
CA SER A 16 -1.22 -7.42 -3.11
C SER A 16 -1.01 -8.85 -3.65
N ALA A 17 -1.79 -9.27 -4.66
CA ALA A 17 -1.67 -10.59 -5.27
C ALA A 17 -0.99 -10.56 -6.66
N LEU A 18 -1.24 -9.52 -7.47
CA LEU A 18 -0.77 -9.40 -8.85
C LEU A 18 0.29 -8.30 -9.03
N SER A 19 1.08 -8.39 -10.10
CA SER A 19 2.12 -7.40 -10.41
C SER A 19 1.58 -6.15 -11.11
N GLN A 20 0.36 -6.18 -11.64
CA GLN A 20 -0.28 -5.09 -12.38
C GLN A 20 -1.80 -5.18 -12.27
N THR A 21 -2.48 -4.04 -12.35
CA THR A 21 -3.94 -3.95 -12.49
C THR A 21 -4.33 -2.71 -13.29
N THR A 22 -5.53 -2.73 -13.84
CA THR A 22 -6.16 -1.56 -14.48
C THR A 22 -7.27 -1.02 -13.59
N ILE A 23 -7.38 0.31 -13.52
CA ILE A 23 -8.44 1.06 -12.86
C ILE A 23 -9.32 1.64 -13.95
N GLU A 24 -10.60 1.27 -13.93
CA GLU A 24 -11.60 1.71 -14.90
C GLU A 24 -12.80 2.31 -14.15
N ILE A 25 -13.23 3.51 -14.54
CA ILE A 25 -14.37 4.20 -13.94
C ILE A 25 -15.14 4.99 -14.99
N ASP A 26 -16.37 4.57 -15.26
CA ASP A 26 -17.24 5.25 -16.25
C ASP A 26 -17.58 6.68 -15.82
N SER A 27 -17.60 7.66 -16.71
CA SER A 27 -18.08 9.02 -16.45
C SER A 27 -17.55 9.59 -15.12
N LEU A 28 -16.23 9.50 -14.89
CA LEU A 28 -15.59 9.96 -13.66
C LEU A 28 -15.74 11.48 -13.49
N HIS A 29 -15.60 12.23 -14.59
CA HIS A 29 -15.71 13.69 -14.61
C HIS A 29 -16.33 14.16 -15.93
N GLU A 30 -17.38 14.98 -15.88
CA GLU A 30 -18.06 15.55 -17.06
C GLU A 30 -18.48 14.51 -18.12
N GLY A 31 -18.84 13.30 -17.69
CA GLY A 31 -19.20 12.21 -18.60
C GLY A 31 -18.01 11.50 -19.26
N LEU A 32 -16.77 11.88 -18.95
CA LEU A 32 -15.56 11.23 -19.43
C LEU A 32 -15.19 10.03 -18.56
N ASP A 33 -14.95 8.90 -19.22
CA ASP A 33 -14.45 7.69 -18.57
C ASP A 33 -12.99 7.86 -18.14
N PHE A 34 -12.62 7.17 -17.08
CA PHE A 34 -11.26 7.12 -16.57
C PHE A 34 -10.68 5.73 -16.75
N TYR A 35 -9.47 5.67 -17.31
CA TYR A 35 -8.71 4.45 -17.51
C TYR A 35 -7.26 4.69 -17.10
N ALA A 36 -6.72 3.86 -16.21
CA ALA A 36 -5.31 3.90 -15.84
C ALA A 36 -4.78 2.51 -15.50
N THR A 37 -3.57 2.20 -15.95
CA THR A 37 -2.87 0.96 -15.57
C THR A 37 -1.77 1.29 -14.57
N ILE A 38 -1.68 0.49 -13.51
CA ILE A 38 -0.65 0.65 -12.46
C ILE A 38 -0.01 -0.69 -12.14
N THR A 39 1.31 -0.68 -11.97
CA THR A 39 2.10 -1.85 -11.55
C THR A 39 2.33 -1.80 -10.04
N ARG A 40 2.59 -2.97 -9.44
CA ARG A 40 2.97 -3.08 -8.02
C ARG A 40 4.22 -2.25 -7.74
N ALA A 41 5.23 -2.34 -8.58
CA ALA A 41 6.46 -1.57 -8.43
C ALA A 41 6.20 -0.05 -8.40
N ARG A 42 5.35 0.47 -9.30
CA ARG A 42 5.01 1.89 -9.31
C ARG A 42 4.19 2.29 -8.08
N PHE A 43 3.27 1.44 -7.63
CA PHE A 43 2.52 1.67 -6.40
C PHE A 43 3.45 1.71 -5.17
N GLU A 44 4.39 0.78 -5.07
CA GLU A 44 5.35 0.72 -3.97
C GLU A 44 6.29 1.92 -3.96
N GLU A 45 6.74 2.37 -5.14
CA GLU A 45 7.52 3.60 -5.29
C GLU A 45 6.75 4.85 -4.80
N LEU A 46 5.46 4.96 -5.17
CA LEU A 46 4.59 6.06 -4.73
C LEU A 46 4.34 6.08 -3.21
N CYS A 47 4.48 4.93 -2.54
CA CYS A 47 4.29 4.78 -1.10
C CYS A 47 5.61 4.57 -0.33
N ALA A 48 6.76 4.76 -0.97
CA ALA A 48 8.05 4.39 -0.40
C ALA A 48 8.41 5.18 0.87
N ASP A 49 7.98 6.43 0.98
CA ASP A 49 8.09 7.25 2.19
C ASP A 49 7.22 6.70 3.33
N LEU A 50 5.96 6.34 3.06
CA LEU A 50 5.04 5.77 4.03
C LEU A 50 5.50 4.39 4.52
N PHE A 51 6.06 3.55 3.64
CA PHE A 51 6.60 2.25 4.06
C PHE A 51 7.84 2.42 4.95
N ARG A 52 8.70 3.39 4.64
CA ARG A 52 9.86 3.70 5.49
C ARG A 52 9.46 4.22 6.87
N SER A 53 8.44 5.06 6.96
CA SER A 53 7.97 5.56 8.26
C SER A 53 7.39 4.46 9.16
N THR A 54 6.97 3.31 8.60
CA THR A 54 6.53 2.16 9.41
C THR A 54 7.65 1.49 10.20
N LEU A 55 8.93 1.73 9.86
CA LEU A 55 10.06 1.17 10.61
C LEU A 55 10.29 1.90 11.95
N GLU A 56 10.00 3.21 12.00
CA GLU A 56 10.19 4.02 13.21
C GLU A 56 9.48 3.46 14.46
N PRO A 57 8.18 3.10 14.43
CA PRO A 57 7.51 2.51 15.58
C PRO A 57 8.04 1.11 15.93
N VAL A 58 8.52 0.32 14.97
CA VAL A 58 9.11 -1.00 15.22
C VAL A 58 10.42 -0.85 16.00
N GLU A 59 11.28 0.07 15.57
CA GLU A 59 12.52 0.36 16.28
C GLU A 59 12.26 0.93 17.67
N GLN A 60 11.25 1.80 17.81
CA GLN A 60 10.87 2.35 19.10
C GLN A 60 10.39 1.25 20.06
N ALA A 61 9.55 0.33 19.59
CA ALA A 61 9.08 -0.79 20.39
C ALA A 61 10.23 -1.68 20.89
N LEU A 62 11.24 -1.93 20.04
CA LEU A 62 12.44 -2.69 20.44
C LEU A 62 13.29 -1.95 21.48
N ARG A 63 13.45 -0.63 21.34
CA ARG A 63 14.17 0.21 22.32
C ARG A 63 13.47 0.18 23.67
N ASP A 64 12.15 0.32 23.69
CA ASP A 64 11.35 0.32 24.91
C ASP A 64 11.38 -1.05 25.60
N ALA A 65 11.40 -2.13 24.81
CA ALA A 65 11.56 -3.49 25.29
C ALA A 65 13.00 -3.84 25.72
N LYS A 66 13.99 -2.98 25.41
CA LYS A 66 15.43 -3.25 25.60
C LYS A 66 15.88 -4.57 24.98
N MET A 67 15.33 -4.89 23.80
CA MET A 67 15.63 -6.13 23.08
C MET A 67 16.39 -5.84 21.79
N ASP A 68 17.36 -6.69 21.46
CA ASP A 68 17.96 -6.68 20.13
C ASP A 68 17.05 -7.41 19.13
N LYS A 69 17.06 -6.97 17.87
CA LYS A 69 16.30 -7.60 16.78
C LYS A 69 16.61 -9.09 16.61
N SER A 70 17.82 -9.52 16.95
CA SER A 70 18.24 -10.93 16.90
C SER A 70 17.58 -11.80 17.97
N ASN A 71 16.96 -11.21 18.99
CA ASN A 71 16.25 -11.92 20.04
C ASN A 71 14.76 -12.12 19.73
N ILE A 72 14.28 -11.66 18.56
CA ILE A 72 12.91 -11.90 18.12
C ILE A 72 12.79 -13.34 17.61
N ASN A 73 11.94 -14.14 18.26
CA ASN A 73 11.71 -15.52 17.87
C ASN A 73 10.62 -15.69 16.81
N GLU A 74 9.61 -14.81 16.81
CA GLU A 74 8.44 -14.91 15.94
C GLU A 74 7.92 -13.53 15.56
N ILE A 75 7.40 -13.40 14.34
CA ILE A 75 6.72 -12.19 13.84
C ILE A 75 5.33 -12.60 13.38
N VAL A 76 4.30 -12.10 14.07
CA VAL A 76 2.90 -12.31 13.71
C VAL A 76 2.42 -11.09 12.93
N LEU A 77 2.14 -11.26 11.64
CA LEU A 77 1.51 -10.24 10.80
C LEU A 77 -0.01 -10.41 10.84
N VAL A 78 -0.73 -9.36 11.19
CA VAL A 78 -2.22 -9.34 11.29
C VAL A 78 -2.80 -8.37 10.28
#